data_AF-A0A7J8QKE6-F1
#
_entry.id   AF-A0A7J8QKE6-F1
#
_cell.length_a   1.000
_cell.length_b   1.000
_cell.length_c   1.000
_cell.angle_alpha   90.00
_cell.angle_beta   90.00
_cell.angle_gamma   90.00
#
_symmetry.space_group_name_H-M   'P 1'
#
loop_
_entity.id
_entity.type
_entity.pdbx_description
1 polymer ?
#
loop_
_entity_poly.entity_id
_entity_poly.type
_entity_poly.pdbx_seq_one_letter_code
_entity_poly.pdbx_strand_id
1 'polypeptide(L)'
;FKQKVTPHDDLGRPLITATDDSNPWWTLIEEAINKANGKIGKPEILSGATDARYFRQLGLTAIGFSPMTNTPFLLHDHNEFLNKAEYFKGINVYESIIEAYTSYIPPGRDGVSRDEL
;
A
#
# COMPACT_ATOMS: atom_id res chain seq x y z
N PHE A 1 -10.27 -12.90 9.83
CA PHE A 1 -9.29 -13.26 10.89
C PHE A 1 -9.15 -12.08 11.84
N LYS A 2 -9.15 -12.27 13.17
CA LYS A 2 -8.77 -11.20 14.13
C LYS A 2 -7.39 -11.53 14.68
N GLN A 3 -6.38 -10.73 14.35
CA GLN A 3 -5.04 -10.91 14.89
C GLN A 3 -5.05 -10.54 16.38
N LYS A 4 -4.63 -11.50 17.23
CA LYS A 4 -4.67 -11.35 18.70
C LYS A 4 -3.37 -10.78 19.28
N VAL A 5 -2.26 -10.84 18.54
CA VAL A 5 -0.92 -10.44 19.00
C VAL A 5 -0.19 -9.73 17.85
N THR A 6 0.39 -8.57 18.15
CA THR A 6 1.25 -7.84 17.22
C THR A 6 2.54 -8.64 17.02
N PRO A 7 2.88 -9.04 15.78
CA PRO A 7 4.12 -9.74 15.48
C PRO A 7 5.28 -8.76 15.60
N HIS A 8 6.42 -9.25 16.11
CA HIS A 8 7.65 -8.49 16.24
C HIS A 8 8.80 -9.24 15.56
N ASP A 9 9.83 -8.51 15.15
CA ASP A 9 11.07 -9.12 14.68
C ASP A 9 11.98 -9.53 15.84
N ASP A 10 13.15 -10.09 15.52
CA ASP A 10 14.15 -10.55 16.49
C ASP A 10 14.71 -9.42 17.37
N LEU A 11 14.53 -8.16 16.96
CA LEU A 11 14.91 -6.96 17.70
C LEU A 11 13.75 -6.36 18.51
N GLY A 12 12.58 -7.00 18.52
CA GLY A 12 11.39 -6.56 19.23
C GLY A 12 10.65 -5.39 18.55
N ARG A 13 10.93 -5.09 17.28
CA ARG A 13 10.24 -4.03 16.52
C ARG A 13 8.92 -4.57 15.94
N PRO A 14 7.83 -3.79 15.95
CA PRO A 14 6.56 -4.22 15.36
C PRO A 14 6.70 -4.52 13.85
N LEU A 15 6.18 -5.67 13.41
CA LEU A 15 6.15 -6.08 12.00
C LEU A 15 4.89 -5.61 11.26
N ILE A 16 4.05 -4.78 11.89
CA ILE A 16 2.86 -4.20 11.27
C ILE A 16 3.20 -2.79 10.80
N THR A 17 3.01 -2.54 9.50
CA THR A 17 3.06 -1.18 8.96
C THR A 17 1.87 -0.38 9.48
N ALA A 18 2.10 0.78 10.10
CA ALA A 18 1.02 1.66 10.55
C ALA A 18 0.21 2.18 9.35
N THR A 19 -1.11 2.21 9.52
CA THR A 19 -2.08 2.69 8.52
C THR A 19 -2.91 3.82 9.14
N ASP A 20 -2.21 4.79 9.72
CA ASP A 20 -2.73 6.01 10.33
C ASP A 20 -1.75 7.17 10.06
N ASP A 21 -2.10 8.37 10.54
CA ASP A 21 -1.35 9.61 10.29
C ASP A 21 0.08 9.62 10.88
N SER A 22 0.47 8.62 11.68
CA SER A 22 1.86 8.47 12.12
C SER A 22 2.79 8.00 10.99
N ASN A 23 2.22 7.48 9.89
CA ASN A 23 2.96 7.01 8.74
C ASN A 23 2.71 7.91 7.51
N PRO A 24 3.68 8.75 7.10
CA PRO A 24 3.49 9.66 5.97
C PRO A 24 3.23 8.92 4.64
N TRP A 25 3.73 7.69 4.49
CA TRP A 25 3.45 6.86 3.32
C TRP A 25 1.99 6.41 3.27
N TRP A 26 1.35 6.24 4.43
CA TRP A 26 -0.07 5.94 4.51
C TRP A 26 -0.90 7.14 4.06
N THR A 27 -0.66 8.31 4.64
CA THR A 27 -1.37 9.54 4.22
C THR A 27 -1.22 9.80 2.71
N LEU A 28 -0.01 9.62 2.18
CA LEU A 28 0.27 9.84 0.76
C LEU A 28 -0.50 8.89 -0.17
N ILE A 29 -0.56 7.60 0.16
CA ILE A 29 -1.35 6.65 -0.64
C ILE A 29 -2.84 6.95 -0.54
N GLU A 30 -3.32 7.38 0.64
CA GLU A 30 -4.73 7.71 0.81
C GLU A 30 -5.15 8.91 -0.05
N GLU A 31 -4.37 9.99 0.00
CA GLU A 31 -4.60 11.18 -0.81
C GLU A 31 -4.55 10.86 -2.30
N ALA A 32 -3.58 10.05 -2.74
CA ALA A 32 -3.44 9.66 -4.14
C ALA A 32 -4.63 8.83 -4.65
N ILE A 33 -5.14 7.90 -3.84
CA ILE A 33 -6.34 7.12 -4.17
C ILE A 33 -7.55 8.03 -4.28
N ASN A 34 -7.74 8.95 -3.32
CA ASN A 34 -8.85 9.89 -3.32
C ASN A 34 -8.80 10.85 -4.52
N LYS A 35 -7.62 11.36 -4.88
CA LYS A 35 -7.38 12.22 -6.05
C LYS A 35 -7.78 11.54 -7.37
N ALA A 36 -7.61 10.22 -7.46
CA ALA A 36 -8.00 9.41 -8.61
C ALA A 36 -9.46 8.92 -8.57
N ASN A 37 -10.31 9.50 -7.71
CA ASN A 37 -11.69 9.10 -7.46
C ASN A 37 -11.84 7.63 -7.02
N GLY A 38 -10.79 7.05 -6.45
CA GLY A 38 -10.83 5.76 -5.80
C GLY A 38 -11.51 5.83 -4.44
N LYS A 39 -11.76 4.66 -3.84
CA LYS A 39 -12.25 4.54 -2.47
C LYS A 39 -11.35 3.60 -1.69
N ILE A 40 -11.01 3.99 -0.48
CA ILE A 40 -10.14 3.23 0.40
C ILE A 40 -11.01 2.32 1.26
N GLY A 41 -10.76 1.02 1.15
CA GLY A 41 -11.35 0.04 2.04
C GLY A 41 -10.68 0.07 3.42
N LYS A 42 -11.28 -0.59 4.40
CA LYS A 42 -10.63 -0.79 5.69
C LYS A 42 -9.29 -1.53 5.46
N PRO A 43 -8.16 -1.08 6.06
CA PRO A 43 -6.91 -1.82 5.98
C PRO A 43 -7.08 -3.24 6.54
N GLU A 44 -6.61 -4.23 5.80
CA GLU A 44 -6.71 -5.64 6.18
C GLU A 44 -5.33 -6.29 6.21
N ILE A 45 -5.19 -7.25 7.13
CA ILE A 45 -4.00 -8.10 7.20
C ILE A 45 -4.31 -9.37 6.42
N LEU A 46 -3.79 -9.42 5.20
CA LEU A 46 -3.76 -10.63 4.40
C LEU A 46 -2.84 -11.65 5.09
N SER A 47 -3.41 -12.76 5.57
CA SER A 47 -2.65 -13.87 6.15
C SER A 47 -1.83 -14.65 5.12
N GLY A 48 -2.04 -14.38 3.83
CA GLY A 48 -1.22 -14.90 2.75
C GLY A 48 0.21 -14.35 2.79
N ALA A 49 1.17 -15.13 2.30
CA ALA A 49 2.57 -14.74 2.26
C ALA A 49 2.83 -13.85 1.03
N THR A 50 2.60 -12.55 1.16
CA THR A 50 3.13 -11.58 0.18
C THR A 50 4.59 -11.27 0.49
N ASP A 51 5.32 -10.74 -0.50
CA ASP A 51 6.73 -10.35 -0.33
C ASP A 51 6.94 -9.25 0.71
N ALA A 52 5.88 -8.50 1.05
CA ALA A 52 5.90 -7.47 2.09
C ALA A 52 6.41 -7.98 3.45
N ARG A 53 6.27 -9.28 3.74
CA ARG A 53 6.81 -9.88 4.98
C ARG A 53 8.33 -9.74 5.07
N TYR A 54 9.04 -9.89 3.95
CA TYR A 54 10.51 -9.82 3.92
C TYR A 54 10.99 -8.38 4.11
N PHE A 55 10.31 -7.40 3.49
CA PHE A 55 10.60 -5.99 3.71
C PHE A 55 10.41 -5.58 5.18
N ARG A 56 9.31 -6.01 5.80
CA ARG A 56 9.05 -5.71 7.22
C ARG A 56 10.06 -6.37 8.15
N GLN A 57 10.53 -7.58 7.84
CA GLN A 57 11.61 -8.24 8.59
C GLN A 57 12.93 -7.44 8.54
N LEU A 58 13.18 -6.69 7.47
CA LEU A 58 14.32 -5.77 7.37
C LEU A 58 14.08 -4.42 8.07
N GLY A 59 12.91 -4.22 8.68
CA GLY A 59 12.51 -2.95 9.29
C GLY A 59 11.99 -1.91 8.29
N LEU A 60 11.68 -2.32 7.05
CA LEU A 60 11.09 -1.43 6.03
C LEU A 60 9.56 -1.48 6.10
N THR A 61 8.93 -0.31 6.03
CA THR A 61 7.47 -0.21 5.92
C THR A 61 7.01 -0.69 4.55
N ALA A 62 5.99 -1.54 4.52
CA ALA A 62 5.41 -2.04 3.26
C ALA A 62 3.88 -2.04 3.34
N ILE A 63 3.24 -1.40 2.35
CA ILE A 63 1.79 -1.33 2.19
C ILE A 63 1.44 -2.14 0.94
N GLY A 64 0.57 -3.14 1.10
CA GLY A 64 -0.04 -3.83 -0.03
C GLY A 64 -1.27 -3.06 -0.49
N PHE A 65 -1.40 -2.85 -1.80
CA PHE A 65 -2.57 -2.21 -2.39
C PHE A 65 -3.11 -3.09 -3.52
N SER A 66 -4.43 -3.13 -3.66
CA SER A 66 -5.11 -3.77 -4.78
C SER A 66 -6.28 -2.89 -5.22
N PRO A 67 -6.34 -2.48 -6.49
CA PRO A 67 -7.41 -1.65 -7.01
C PRO A 67 -8.62 -2.47 -7.50
N MET A 68 -8.72 -3.74 -7.10
CA MET A 68 -9.78 -4.65 -7.53
C MET A 68 -11.10 -4.37 -6.78
N THR A 69 -11.63 -3.15 -6.95
CA THR A 69 -12.91 -2.75 -6.38
C THR A 69 -14.05 -3.53 -7.00
N ASN A 70 -15.14 -3.71 -6.24
CA ASN A 70 -16.37 -4.37 -6.69
C ASN A 70 -16.17 -5.78 -7.30
N THR A 71 -15.10 -6.47 -6.92
CA THR A 71 -14.75 -7.80 -7.41
C THR A 71 -14.89 -8.79 -6.25
N PRO A 72 -15.56 -9.94 -6.44
CA PRO A 72 -15.62 -10.97 -5.41
C PRO A 72 -14.23 -11.50 -5.06
N PHE A 73 -14.04 -12.01 -3.84
CA PHE A 73 -12.78 -12.62 -3.44
C PHE A 73 -12.61 -13.97 -4.13
N LEU A 74 -11.84 -14.01 -5.22
CA LEU A 74 -11.63 -15.18 -6.08
C LEU A 74 -10.16 -15.61 -6.15
N LEU A 75 -9.31 -15.13 -5.24
CA LEU A 75 -7.88 -15.44 -5.25
C LEU A 75 -7.67 -16.97 -5.21
N HIS A 76 -7.06 -17.52 -6.26
CA HIS A 76 -6.82 -18.95 -6.46
C HIS A 76 -8.07 -19.82 -6.70
N ASP A 77 -9.21 -19.22 -7.04
CA ASP A 77 -10.41 -19.98 -7.40
C ASP A 77 -10.38 -20.42 -8.88
N HIS A 78 -11.17 -21.42 -9.25
CA HIS A 78 -11.18 -22.00 -10.59
C HIS A 78 -11.68 -21.04 -11.69
N ASN A 79 -12.41 -19.99 -11.30
CA ASN A 79 -12.95 -18.95 -12.18
C ASN A 79 -12.48 -17.56 -11.74
N GLU A 80 -11.22 -17.42 -11.29
CA GLU A 80 -10.65 -16.11 -10.97
C GLU A 80 -10.79 -15.14 -12.15
N PHE A 81 -11.42 -13.98 -11.93
CA PHE A 81 -11.60 -12.94 -12.95
C PHE A 81 -11.56 -11.54 -12.34
N LEU A 82 -11.31 -10.56 -13.20
CA LEU A 82 -11.43 -9.14 -12.89
C LEU A 82 -12.29 -8.45 -13.95
N ASN A 83 -13.18 -7.55 -13.53
CA ASN A 83 -13.95 -6.75 -14.46
C ASN A 83 -13.06 -5.77 -15.23
N LYS A 84 -13.19 -5.73 -16.57
CA LYS A 84 -12.39 -4.86 -17.44
C LYS A 84 -12.45 -3.38 -17.04
N ALA A 85 -13.62 -2.86 -16.66
CA ALA A 85 -13.76 -1.46 -16.26
C ALA A 85 -13.05 -1.19 -14.92
N GLU A 86 -13.12 -2.11 -13.97
CA GLU A 86 -12.41 -2.00 -12.69
C GLU A 86 -10.88 -2.09 -12.90
N TYR A 87 -10.42 -2.94 -13.82
CA TYR A 87 -9.00 -2.98 -14.21
C TYR A 87 -8.50 -1.61 -14.71
N PHE A 88 -9.22 -0.97 -15.64
CA PHE A 88 -8.83 0.36 -16.14
C PHE A 88 -8.92 1.46 -15.08
N LYS A 89 -9.93 1.43 -14.21
CA LYS A 89 -9.98 2.35 -13.06
C LYS A 89 -8.77 2.16 -12.15
N GLY A 90 -8.37 0.92 -11.95
CA GLY A 90 -7.21 0.59 -11.13
C GLY A 90 -5.89 1.10 -11.68
N ILE A 91 -5.73 1.15 -13.01
CA ILE A 91 -4.56 1.76 -13.65
C ILE A 91 -4.46 3.23 -13.23
N ASN A 92 -5.53 4.01 -13.40
CA ASN A 92 -5.53 5.44 -13.06
C ASN A 92 -5.19 5.67 -11.58
N VAL A 93 -5.70 4.82 -10.68
CA VAL A 93 -5.39 4.90 -9.25
C VAL A 93 -3.92 4.58 -8.99
N TYR A 94 -3.37 3.53 -9.60
CA TYR A 94 -1.95 3.18 -9.45
C TYR A 94 -1.03 4.28 -9.98
N GLU A 95 -1.35 4.87 -11.13
CA GLU A 95 -0.58 5.98 -11.69
C GLU A 95 -0.54 7.18 -10.73
N SER A 96 -1.69 7.54 -10.14
CA SER A 96 -1.78 8.59 -9.12
C SER A 96 -0.91 8.28 -7.89
N ILE A 97 -0.88 7.02 -7.44
CA ILE A 97 -0.03 6.58 -6.32
C ILE A 97 1.45 6.72 -6.70
N ILE A 98 1.86 6.24 -7.87
CA ILE A 98 3.26 6.33 -8.32
C ILE A 98 3.69 7.79 -8.43
N GLU A 99 2.85 8.66 -9.03
CA GLU A 99 3.09 10.10 -9.14
C GLU A 99 3.30 10.74 -7.75
N ALA A 100 2.42 10.44 -6.79
CA ALA A 100 2.50 10.97 -5.44
C ALA A 100 3.80 10.55 -4.73
N TYR A 101 4.15 9.26 -4.77
CA TYR A 101 5.36 8.74 -4.13
C TYR A 101 6.64 9.29 -4.75
N THR A 102 6.69 9.41 -6.08
CA THR A 102 7.86 9.93 -6.80
C THR A 102 8.01 11.45 -6.70
N SER A 103 6.92 12.17 -6.40
CA SER A 103 6.94 13.63 -6.21
C SER A 103 7.09 14.04 -4.74
N TYR A 104 7.03 13.10 -3.81
CA TYR A 104 7.12 13.38 -2.39
C TYR A 104 8.51 13.92 -1.99
N ILE A 105 8.51 15.10 -1.38
CA ILE A 105 9.69 15.72 -0.79
C ILE A 105 9.50 15.67 0.74
N PRO A 106 10.33 14.92 1.47
CA PRO A 106 10.24 14.87 2.93
C PRO A 106 10.47 16.26 3.54
N PRO A 107 9.75 16.62 4.62
CA PRO A 107 10.00 17.85 5.34
C PRO A 107 11.47 17.91 5.80
N GLY A 108 12.17 19.02 5.52
CA GLY A 108 13.57 19.21 5.86
C GLY A 108 14.58 18.77 4.78
N ARG A 109 14.11 18.38 3.59
CA ARG A 109 14.96 18.05 2.42
C ARG A 109 15.02 19.16 1.36
N ASP A 110 14.66 20.38 1.73
CA ASP A 110 14.73 21.57 0.87
C ASP A 110 16.21 21.95 0.62
N GLY A 111 16.87 21.32 -0.35
CA GLY A 111 18.21 21.77 -0.74
C GLY A 111 19.09 20.86 -1.59
N VAL A 112 18.72 19.62 -1.89
CA VAL A 112 19.56 18.77 -2.77
C VAL A 112 18.91 18.70 -4.15
N SER A 113 19.57 19.33 -5.13
CA SER A 113 19.17 19.32 -6.53
C SER A 113 18.98 17.89 -7.05
N ARG A 114 17.93 17.67 -7.84
CA ARG A 114 17.63 16.40 -8.54
C ARG A 114 18.42 16.28 -9.84
N ASP A 115 19.65 16.80 -9.89
CA ASP A 115 20.48 16.86 -11.11
C ASP A 115 21.34 15.62 -11.35
N GLU A 116 21.13 14.51 -10.64
CA GLU A 116 21.88 13.27 -10.90
C GLU A 116 20.96 12.05 -10.93
N LEU A 117 20.39 11.80 -12.13
CA LEU A 117 20.14 10.48 -12.71
C LEU A 117 20.37 10.54 -14.23
#